data_AF-A0A972X9L5-F1
#
_entry.id   AF-A0A972X9L5-F1
#
_cell.length_a   1.000
_cell.length_b   1.000
_cell.length_c   1.000
_cell.angle_alpha   90.00
_cell.angle_beta   90.00
_cell.angle_gamma   90.00
#
_symmetry.space_group_name_H-M   'P 1'
#
loop_
_entity.id
_entity.type
_entity.pdbx_description
1 polymer ?
#
loop_
_entity_poly.entity_id
_entity_poly.type
_entity_poly.pdbx_seq_one_letter_code
_entity_poly.pdbx_strand_id
1 'polypeptide(L)'
;MLHCRHDRYEQSAARRLLPIRADWMPELLGLVNFRTEDRHEGPIPLPDGRLEIRSRIAASDGELLKSTILDGTTGLVIEQHLFTATGERLASCRTTRHRVDPHSGAALPRFVEVSWPASGIEFQLELAAISTNVPSTDPGQLWQMPAYEGYEPVDLADPSVVIGPAPPR
;
A
#
# COMPACT_ATOMS: atom_id res chain seq x y z
N MET A 1 -22.11 9.97 -3.13
CA MET A 1 -20.96 9.04 -3.00
C MET A 1 -19.69 9.78 -3.41
N LEU A 2 -18.59 9.69 -2.66
CA LEU A 2 -17.32 10.33 -3.08
C LEU A 2 -16.51 9.36 -3.93
N HIS A 3 -15.93 9.83 -5.04
CA HIS A 3 -15.02 9.04 -5.88
C HIS A 3 -13.88 9.90 -6.41
N CYS A 4 -12.77 9.26 -6.79
CA CYS A 4 -11.67 9.91 -7.49
C CYS A 4 -11.05 8.89 -8.43
N ARG A 5 -10.78 9.28 -9.68
CA ARG A 5 -9.99 8.43 -10.56
C ARG A 5 -8.56 8.34 -10.07
N HIS A 6 -7.95 7.16 -10.15
CA HIS A 6 -6.61 6.91 -9.62
C HIS A 6 -5.53 7.79 -10.31
N ASP A 7 -5.66 8.00 -11.61
CA ASP A 7 -4.78 8.85 -12.42
C ASP A 7 -4.83 10.35 -12.04
N ARG A 8 -5.94 10.80 -11.45
CA ARG A 8 -6.13 12.18 -10.98
C ARG A 8 -5.99 12.34 -9.47
N TYR A 9 -5.67 11.27 -8.75
CA TYR A 9 -5.59 11.26 -7.28
C TYR A 9 -4.60 12.30 -6.75
N GLU A 10 -3.41 12.39 -7.33
CA GLU A 10 -2.35 13.33 -6.89
C GLU A 10 -2.79 14.80 -6.89
N GLN A 11 -3.72 15.17 -7.78
CA GLN A 11 -4.21 16.55 -7.94
C GLN A 11 -5.53 16.82 -7.19
N SER A 12 -6.12 15.78 -6.59
CA SER A 12 -7.48 15.82 -6.03
C SER A 12 -7.55 16.40 -4.62
N ALA A 13 -8.75 16.81 -4.20
CA ALA A 13 -9.01 17.16 -2.81
C ALA A 13 -8.86 15.95 -1.86
N ALA A 14 -9.03 14.72 -2.36
CA ALA A 14 -8.85 13.49 -1.60
C ALA A 14 -7.43 13.35 -1.04
N ARG A 15 -6.42 13.80 -1.81
CA ARG A 15 -5.01 13.80 -1.40
C ARG A 15 -4.75 14.60 -0.13
N ARG A 16 -5.53 15.65 0.12
CA ARG A 16 -5.42 16.49 1.32
C ARG A 16 -6.13 15.89 2.54
N LEU A 17 -7.07 14.98 2.32
CA LEU A 17 -7.92 14.41 3.37
C LEU A 17 -7.44 13.05 3.87
N LEU A 18 -6.82 12.26 3.00
CA LEU A 18 -6.35 10.94 3.34
C LEU A 18 -4.92 11.03 3.89
N PRO A 19 -4.69 10.69 5.17
CA PRO A 19 -3.35 10.65 5.75
C PRO A 19 -2.50 9.52 5.15
N ILE A 20 -3.14 8.56 4.49
CA ILE A 20 -2.51 7.42 3.83
C ILE A 20 -2.47 7.69 2.34
N ARG A 21 -1.28 7.65 1.73
CA ARG A 21 -1.19 7.73 0.27
C ARG A 21 -1.55 6.37 -0.35
N ALA A 22 -2.47 6.39 -1.31
CA ALA A 22 -2.97 5.18 -1.96
C ALA A 22 -1.88 4.38 -2.68
N ASP A 23 -0.83 5.06 -3.18
CA ASP A 23 0.34 4.44 -3.81
C ASP A 23 1.19 3.60 -2.85
N TRP A 24 1.05 3.80 -1.54
CA TRP A 24 1.73 2.99 -0.52
C TRP A 24 0.96 1.71 -0.15
N MET A 25 -0.33 1.62 -0.48
CA MET A 25 -1.18 0.50 -0.08
C MET A 25 -0.71 -0.89 -0.55
N PRO A 26 -0.16 -1.07 -1.77
CA PRO A 26 0.32 -2.39 -2.20
C PRO A 26 1.42 -2.94 -1.28
N GLU A 27 2.36 -2.09 -0.85
CA GLU A 27 3.42 -2.47 0.08
C GLU A 27 2.84 -2.91 1.44
N LEU A 28 1.70 -2.35 1.86
CA LEU A 28 1.07 -2.72 3.11
C LEU A 28 0.60 -4.15 3.13
N LEU A 29 0.10 -4.66 2.01
CA LEU A 29 -0.45 -6.02 1.92
C LEU A 29 0.65 -7.10 1.77
N GLY A 30 1.92 -6.72 1.90
CA GLY A 30 3.06 -7.58 1.63
C GLY A 30 3.25 -7.87 0.14
N LEU A 31 2.62 -7.08 -0.74
CA LEU A 31 2.84 -7.16 -2.19
C LEU A 31 4.06 -6.31 -2.52
N VAL A 32 5.22 -6.95 -2.46
CA VAL A 32 6.49 -6.30 -2.75
C VAL A 32 6.64 -6.06 -4.25
N ASN A 33 6.87 -4.80 -4.61
CA ASN A 33 7.23 -4.43 -5.97
C ASN A 33 8.65 -3.83 -6.00
N PHE A 34 9.51 -4.40 -6.84
CA PHE A 34 10.83 -3.84 -7.16
C PHE A 34 10.78 -3.34 -8.59
N ARG A 35 10.64 -2.03 -8.75
CA ARG A 35 10.53 -1.44 -10.08
C ARG A 35 11.91 -1.23 -10.67
N THR A 36 12.07 -1.54 -11.95
CA THR A 36 13.39 -1.46 -12.61
C THR A 36 13.96 -0.05 -12.71
N GLU A 37 13.12 0.98 -12.53
CA GLU A 37 13.52 2.38 -12.54
C GLU A 37 13.98 2.91 -11.16
N ASP A 38 13.67 2.17 -10.10
CA ASP A 38 14.18 2.43 -8.76
C ASP A 38 15.63 1.92 -8.61
N ARG A 39 16.36 2.45 -7.64
CA ARG A 39 17.70 1.93 -7.31
C ARG A 39 17.58 0.95 -6.15
N HIS A 40 18.07 -0.27 -6.34
CA HIS A 40 18.04 -1.32 -5.32
C HIS A 40 19.46 -1.76 -4.93
N GLU A 41 19.68 -2.00 -3.65
CA GLU A 41 20.93 -2.47 -3.06
C GLU A 41 20.66 -3.68 -2.15
N GLY A 42 21.56 -4.67 -2.18
CA GLY A 42 21.46 -5.90 -1.39
C GLY A 42 21.24 -7.17 -2.24
N PRO A 43 20.80 -8.28 -1.62
CA PRO A 43 20.40 -8.40 -0.22
C PRO A 43 21.59 -8.27 0.75
N ILE A 44 21.40 -7.51 1.82
CA ILE A 44 22.37 -7.28 2.90
C ILE A 44 22.02 -8.21 4.06
N PRO A 45 22.93 -9.10 4.52
CA PRO A 45 22.68 -9.91 5.70
C PRO A 45 22.57 -9.05 6.96
N LEU A 46 21.56 -9.34 7.78
CA LEU A 46 21.36 -8.75 9.10
C LEU A 46 21.90 -9.69 10.20
N PRO A 47 22.29 -9.16 11.37
CA PRO A 47 22.88 -9.96 12.46
C PRO A 47 21.98 -11.09 12.99
N ASP A 48 20.67 -10.98 12.81
CA ASP A 48 19.66 -11.94 13.26
C ASP A 48 19.31 -13.01 12.21
N GLY A 49 20.07 -13.09 11.12
CA GLY A 49 19.86 -14.06 10.05
C GLY A 49 18.80 -13.64 9.03
N ARG A 50 18.26 -12.42 9.13
CA ARG A 50 17.40 -11.83 8.09
C ARG A 50 18.22 -11.22 6.95
N LEU A 51 17.53 -10.90 5.86
CA LEU A 51 18.11 -10.19 4.71
C LEU A 51 17.38 -8.86 4.51
N GLU A 52 18.11 -7.80 4.18
CA GLU A 52 17.56 -6.49 3.85
C GLU A 52 17.83 -6.15 2.39
N ILE A 53 16.80 -5.74 1.66
CA ILE A 53 16.93 -5.05 0.37
C ILE A 53 16.57 -3.58 0.59
N ARG A 54 17.49 -2.70 0.24
CA ARG A 54 17.30 -1.24 0.33
C ARG A 54 16.96 -0.70 -1.05
N SER A 55 15.96 0.16 -1.12
CA SER A 55 15.55 0.81 -2.37
C SER A 55 15.49 2.32 -2.21
N ARG A 56 15.85 3.04 -3.26
CA ARG A 56 15.58 4.47 -3.42
C ARG A 56 14.55 4.65 -4.50
N ILE A 57 13.42 5.25 -4.14
CA ILE A 57 12.24 5.38 -4.99
C ILE A 57 12.06 6.86 -5.30
N ALA A 58 11.90 7.20 -6.58
CA ALA A 58 11.56 8.56 -6.98
C ALA A 58 10.06 8.81 -6.75
N ALA A 59 9.72 9.80 -5.91
CA ALA A 59 8.34 10.21 -5.67
C ALA A 59 8.13 11.70 -5.99
N SER A 60 6.86 12.10 -6.12
CA SER A 60 6.45 13.47 -6.44
C SER A 60 6.91 14.51 -5.40
N ASP A 61 7.07 14.09 -4.15
CA ASP A 61 7.49 14.87 -2.98
C ASP A 61 8.97 14.72 -2.61
N GLY A 62 9.74 13.94 -3.39
CA GLY A 62 11.16 13.71 -3.19
C GLY A 62 11.58 12.25 -3.27
N GLU A 63 12.83 11.96 -2.92
CA GLU A 63 13.31 10.58 -2.82
C GLU A 63 12.76 9.91 -1.55
N LEU A 64 12.24 8.70 -1.70
CA LEU A 64 11.83 7.83 -0.61
C LEU A 64 12.82 6.69 -0.46
N LEU A 65 13.07 6.27 0.78
CA LEU A 65 13.90 5.11 1.08
C LEU A 65 12.99 3.97 1.53
N LYS A 66 13.14 2.80 0.91
CA LYS A 66 12.42 1.58 1.29
C LYS A 66 13.39 0.53 1.82
N SER A 67 13.08 -0.06 2.95
CA SER A 67 13.74 -1.27 3.46
C SER A 67 12.75 -2.43 3.37
N THR A 68 13.12 -3.48 2.65
CA THR A 68 12.36 -4.74 2.57
C THR A 68 13.14 -5.81 3.29
N ILE A 69 12.56 -6.36 4.37
CA ILE A 69 13.19 -7.37 5.21
C ILE A 69 12.61 -8.73 4.87
N LEU A 70 13.50 -9.68 4.61
CA LEU A 70 13.19 -11.05 4.29
C LEU A 70 13.71 -11.98 5.38
N ASP A 71 12.99 -13.06 5.64
CA ASP A 71 13.51 -14.20 6.38
C ASP A 71 14.64 -14.86 5.58
N GLY A 72 15.83 -15.00 6.17
CA GLY A 72 17.01 -15.45 5.44
C GLY A 72 17.04 -16.93 5.07
N THR A 73 16.10 -17.73 5.60
CA THR A 73 15.98 -19.16 5.26
C THR A 73 14.94 -19.38 4.16
N THR A 74 13.79 -18.74 4.30
CA THR A 74 12.62 -18.96 3.44
C THR A 74 12.50 -17.94 2.31
N GLY A 75 13.17 -16.79 2.42
CA GLY A 75 13.05 -15.68 1.48
C GLY A 75 11.69 -14.97 1.56
N LEU A 76 10.87 -15.25 2.58
CA LEU A 76 9.58 -14.59 2.76
C LEU A 76 9.79 -13.16 3.24
N VAL A 77 9.05 -12.23 2.67
CA VAL A 77 9.01 -10.84 3.13
C VAL A 77 8.28 -10.83 4.47
N ILE A 78 8.93 -10.28 5.50
CA ILE A 78 8.43 -10.25 6.88
C ILE A 78 8.18 -8.84 7.37
N GLU A 79 8.93 -7.86 6.86
CA GLU A 79 8.71 -6.45 7.18
C GLU A 79 9.03 -5.57 5.99
N GLN A 80 8.35 -4.44 5.90
CA GLN A 80 8.72 -3.37 5.00
C GLN A 80 8.61 -2.04 5.73
N HIS A 81 9.56 -1.15 5.47
CA HIS A 81 9.63 0.16 6.07
C HIS A 81 9.87 1.20 4.99
N LEU A 82 9.13 2.30 5.06
CA LEU A 82 9.26 3.43 4.16
C LEU A 82 9.73 4.64 4.98
N PHE A 83 10.73 5.34 4.47
CA PHE A 83 11.33 6.49 5.11
C PHE A 83 11.43 7.67 4.14
N THR A 84 11.46 8.88 4.69
CA THR A 84 11.93 10.07 3.98
C THR A 84 13.43 9.94 3.66
N ALA A 85 13.93 10.80 2.77
CA ALA A 85 15.37 10.94 2.52
C ALA A 85 16.18 11.33 3.78
N THR A 86 15.55 11.94 4.78
CA THR A 86 16.18 12.28 6.08
C THR A 86 16.16 11.13 7.09
N GLY A 87 15.55 9.98 6.75
CA GLY A 87 15.48 8.80 7.60
C GLY A 87 14.29 8.75 8.56
N GLU A 88 13.33 9.67 8.43
CA GLU A 88 12.09 9.63 9.21
C GLU A 88 11.18 8.52 8.68
N ARG A 89 10.67 7.65 9.56
CA ARG A 89 9.78 6.54 9.16
C ARG A 89 8.38 7.05 8.86
N LEU A 90 7.99 6.94 7.59
CA LEU A 90 6.67 7.29 7.10
C LEU A 90 5.67 6.18 7.40
N ALA A 91 6.05 4.94 7.08
CA ALA A 91 5.17 3.78 7.19
C ALA A 91 5.97 2.52 7.49
N SER A 92 5.34 1.54 8.11
CA SER A 92 5.86 0.18 8.17
C SER A 92 4.75 -0.86 8.14
N CYS A 93 5.03 -2.01 7.55
CA CYS A 93 4.19 -3.19 7.64
C CYS A 93 5.01 -4.40 8.15
N ARG A 94 4.31 -5.31 8.81
CA ARG A 94 4.85 -6.62 9.22
C ARG A 94 3.89 -7.72 8.81
N THR A 95 4.41 -8.76 8.19
CA THR A 95 3.65 -9.85 7.59
C THR A 95 3.97 -11.16 8.31
N THR A 96 2.93 -11.88 8.71
CA THR A 96 3.08 -13.17 9.40
C THR A 96 2.05 -14.19 8.93
N ARG A 97 2.19 -15.42 9.46
CA ARG A 97 1.29 -16.55 9.17
C ARG A 97 1.21 -16.89 7.68
N HIS A 98 2.33 -16.78 6.98
CA HIS A 98 2.41 -17.07 5.54
C HIS A 98 1.89 -18.48 5.24
N ARG A 99 1.09 -18.59 4.19
CA ARG A 99 0.61 -19.86 3.64
C ARG A 99 0.88 -19.90 2.15
N VAL A 100 1.34 -21.06 1.69
CA VAL A 100 1.48 -21.31 0.25
C VAL A 100 0.09 -21.47 -0.33
N ASP A 101 -0.25 -20.61 -1.29
CA ASP A 101 -1.41 -20.78 -2.13
C ASP A 101 -1.15 -21.97 -3.08
N PRO A 102 -1.95 -23.05 -3.01
CA PRO A 102 -1.67 -24.27 -3.78
C PRO A 102 -1.83 -24.08 -5.29
N HIS A 103 -2.58 -23.08 -5.73
CA HIS A 103 -2.82 -22.84 -7.15
C HIS A 103 -1.65 -22.09 -7.81
N SER A 104 -1.20 -20.99 -7.20
CA SER A 104 -0.13 -20.15 -7.71
C SER A 104 1.27 -20.53 -7.21
N GLY A 105 1.37 -21.30 -6.12
CA GLY A 105 2.62 -21.58 -5.42
C GLY A 105 3.18 -20.39 -4.61
N ALA A 106 2.50 -19.24 -4.62
CA ALA A 106 2.94 -18.05 -3.89
C ALA A 106 2.72 -18.22 -2.39
N ALA A 107 3.71 -17.84 -1.58
CA ALA A 107 3.56 -17.76 -0.13
C ALA A 107 2.99 -16.40 0.26
N LEU A 108 1.76 -16.39 0.75
CA LEU A 108 0.99 -15.17 1.01
C LEU A 108 0.76 -14.99 2.51
N PRO A 109 0.93 -13.78 3.07
CA PRO A 109 0.67 -13.53 4.48
C PRO A 109 -0.81 -13.72 4.80
N ARG A 110 -1.10 -14.10 6.05
CA ARG A 110 -2.49 -14.20 6.56
C ARG A 110 -2.78 -13.15 7.61
N PHE A 111 -1.74 -12.49 8.10
CA PHE A 111 -1.84 -11.43 9.07
C PHE A 111 -0.84 -10.34 8.75
N VAL A 112 -1.33 -9.11 8.72
CA VAL A 112 -0.57 -7.92 8.34
C VAL A 112 -0.79 -6.87 9.40
N GLU A 113 0.29 -6.37 9.98
CA GLU A 113 0.29 -5.26 10.93
C GLU A 113 0.81 -4.02 10.20
N VAL A 114 0.15 -2.89 10.36
CA VAL A 114 0.54 -1.64 9.69
C VAL A 114 0.62 -0.49 10.70
N SER A 115 1.62 0.36 10.54
CA SER A 115 1.83 1.56 11.35
C SER A 115 2.18 2.78 10.48
N TRP A 116 1.53 3.91 10.74
CA TRP A 116 1.87 5.25 10.25
C TRP A 116 2.03 6.21 11.43
N PRO A 117 3.26 6.50 11.85
CA PRO A 117 3.52 7.32 13.02
C PRO A 117 2.94 8.74 12.93
N ALA A 118 3.10 9.41 11.78
CA ALA A 118 2.71 10.82 11.61
C ALA A 118 1.20 11.06 11.75
N SER A 119 0.37 10.07 11.40
CA SER A 119 -1.09 10.13 11.52
C SER A 119 -1.64 9.38 12.73
N GLY A 120 -0.78 8.70 13.49
CA GLY A 120 -1.16 7.85 14.63
C GLY A 120 -2.02 6.65 14.23
N ILE A 121 -1.95 6.21 12.97
CA ILE A 121 -2.75 5.09 12.48
C ILE A 121 -1.98 3.79 12.71
N GLU A 122 -2.62 2.87 13.43
CA GLU A 122 -2.17 1.50 13.59
C GLU A 122 -3.37 0.56 13.39
N PHE A 123 -3.20 -0.49 12.59
CA PHE A 123 -4.25 -1.48 12.40
C PHE A 123 -3.66 -2.82 11.96
N GLN A 124 -4.51 -3.83 12.06
CA GLN A 124 -4.18 -5.20 11.71
C GLN A 124 -5.21 -5.72 10.71
N LEU A 125 -4.74 -6.42 9.68
CA LEU A 125 -5.57 -7.13 8.72
C LEU A 125 -5.38 -8.62 8.89
N GLU A 126 -6.48 -9.33 9.14
CA GLU A 126 -6.53 -10.77 9.01
C GLU A 126 -7.14 -11.14 7.67
N LEU A 127 -6.34 -11.77 6.80
CA LEU A 127 -6.76 -12.14 5.46
C LEU A 127 -7.40 -13.53 5.55
N ALA A 128 -8.73 -13.61 5.45
CA ALA A 128 -9.48 -14.85 5.64
C ALA A 128 -9.49 -15.75 4.38
N ALA A 129 -9.63 -15.15 3.20
CA ALA A 129 -9.60 -15.83 1.93
C ALA A 129 -8.80 -14.98 0.94
N ILE A 130 -7.83 -15.60 0.28
CA ILE A 130 -7.04 -14.97 -0.77
C ILE A 130 -7.20 -15.85 -2.00
N SER A 131 -7.58 -15.23 -3.12
CA SER A 131 -7.73 -15.89 -4.41
C SER A 131 -6.74 -15.28 -5.39
N THR A 132 -5.82 -16.09 -5.91
CA THR A 132 -4.73 -15.62 -6.78
C THR A 132 -5.00 -16.03 -8.22
N ASN A 133 -4.78 -15.11 -9.17
CA ASN A 133 -4.91 -15.35 -10.61
C ASN A 133 -6.27 -15.93 -11.06
N VAL A 134 -7.36 -15.60 -10.36
CA VAL A 134 -8.69 -16.05 -10.77
C VAL A 134 -9.09 -15.34 -12.06
N PRO A 135 -9.43 -16.06 -13.14
CA PRO A 135 -9.91 -15.44 -14.37
C PRO A 135 -11.25 -14.75 -14.09
N SER A 136 -11.27 -13.43 -14.28
CA SER A 136 -12.53 -12.70 -14.30
C SER A 136 -13.28 -13.01 -15.59
N THR A 137 -14.53 -13.46 -15.48
CA THR A 137 -15.42 -13.69 -16.62
C THR A 137 -15.83 -12.38 -17.32
N ASP A 138 -15.69 -11.24 -16.66
CA ASP A 138 -15.92 -9.90 -17.21
C ASP A 138 -15.06 -8.85 -16.46
N PRO A 139 -13.87 -8.49 -16.97
CA PRO A 139 -13.02 -7.46 -16.37
C PRO A 139 -13.73 -6.12 -16.21
N GLY A 140 -14.72 -5.84 -17.07
CA GLY A 140 -15.52 -4.64 -17.05
C GLY A 140 -16.40 -4.53 -15.81
N GLN A 141 -16.86 -5.65 -15.22
CA GLN A 141 -17.66 -5.64 -13.99
C GLN A 141 -16.84 -5.45 -12.71
N LEU A 142 -15.58 -5.89 -12.69
CA LEU A 142 -14.72 -5.77 -11.50
C LEU A 142 -14.42 -4.32 -11.11
N TRP A 143 -14.44 -3.41 -12.09
CA TRP A 143 -14.00 -2.02 -11.92
C TRP A 143 -15.10 -1.00 -12.23
N GLN A 144 -16.39 -1.40 -12.18
CA GLN A 144 -17.49 -0.44 -12.31
C GLN A 144 -17.65 0.37 -11.02
N MET A 145 -17.80 1.67 -11.17
CA MET A 145 -18.19 2.50 -10.05
C MET A 145 -19.60 2.07 -9.59
N PRO A 146 -19.79 1.71 -8.31
CA PRO A 146 -21.09 1.29 -7.83
C PRO A 146 -22.07 2.47 -7.90
N ALA A 147 -23.28 2.23 -8.42
CA ALA A 147 -24.36 3.20 -8.47
C ALA A 147 -25.38 2.89 -7.36
N TYR A 148 -25.63 3.86 -6.48
CA TYR A 148 -26.62 3.75 -5.42
C TYR A 148 -27.78 4.72 -5.68
N GLU A 149 -29.00 4.23 -5.57
CA GLU A 149 -30.20 5.06 -5.71
C GLU A 149 -30.21 6.18 -4.65
N GLY A 150 -30.52 7.41 -5.06
CA GLY A 150 -30.54 8.58 -4.18
C GLY A 150 -29.18 9.18 -3.83
N TYR A 151 -28.08 8.66 -4.39
CA TYR A 151 -26.74 9.21 -4.18
C TYR A 151 -26.15 9.80 -5.47
N GLU A 152 -25.98 11.11 -5.49
CA GLU A 152 -25.19 11.77 -6.53
C GLU A 152 -23.68 11.50 -6.30
N PRO A 153 -22.94 11.04 -7.32
CA PRO A 153 -21.50 10.88 -7.24
C PRO A 153 -20.80 12.24 -7.29
N VAL A 154 -19.93 12.50 -6.32
CA VAL A 154 -19.09 13.70 -6.24
C VAL A 154 -17.67 13.29 -6.60
N ASP A 155 -17.11 13.90 -7.65
CA ASP A 155 -15.73 13.69 -8.10
C ASP A 155 -14.77 14.55 -7.26
N LEU A 156 -13.95 13.91 -6.44
CA LEU A 156 -12.97 14.60 -5.60
C LEU A 156 -11.81 15.20 -6.41
N ALA A 157 -11.66 14.81 -7.67
CA ALA A 157 -10.71 15.41 -8.60
C ALA A 157 -11.25 16.66 -9.31
N ASP A 158 -12.53 17.00 -9.15
CA ASP A 158 -13.08 18.25 -9.66
C ASP A 158 -12.53 19.43 -8.84
N PRO A 159 -11.83 20.40 -9.47
CA PRO A 159 -11.24 21.55 -8.76
C PRO A 159 -12.28 22.45 -8.10
N SER A 160 -13.56 22.37 -8.49
CA SER A 160 -14.67 23.10 -7.86
C SER A 160 -15.15 22.47 -6.54
N VAL A 161 -14.77 21.22 -6.26
CA VAL A 161 -15.12 20.52 -5.02
C VAL A 161 -14.20 20.98 -3.90
N VAL A 162 -14.74 21.82 -3.01
CA VAL A 162 -14.08 22.26 -1.78
C VAL A 162 -14.56 21.41 -0.62
N ILE A 163 -13.65 20.61 -0.05
CA ILE A 163 -13.95 19.81 1.14
C ILE A 163 -13.49 20.61 2.36
N GLY A 164 -14.43 21.32 2.99
CA GLY A 164 -14.21 22.03 4.24
C GLY A 164 -14.50 21.15 5.46
N PRO A 165 -14.01 21.53 6.65
CA PRO A 165 -14.43 20.89 7.89
C PRO A 165 -15.95 20.98 8.05
N ALA A 166 -16.56 19.95 8.64
CA ALA A 166 -17.99 19.99 8.94
C ALA A 166 -18.29 21.22 9.81
N PRO A 167 -19.37 21.97 9.53
CA PRO A 167 -19.74 23.12 10.36
C PRO A 167 -19.95 22.66 11.81
N PRO A 168 -19.55 23.45 12.81
CA PRO A 168 -19.80 23.11 14.21
C PRO A 168 -21.31 22.95 14.41
N ARG A 169 -21.70 21.85 15.07
CA ARG A 169 -23.08 21.61 15.51
C ARG A 169 -23.41 22.46 16.73
#